data_AF-A0A523HBZ8-F1
#
_entry.id   AF-A0A523HBZ8-F1
#
_cell.length_a   1.000
_cell.length_b   1.000
_cell.length_c   1.000
_cell.angle_alpha   90.00
_cell.angle_beta   90.00
_cell.angle_gamma   90.00
#
_symmetry.space_group_name_H-M   'P 1'
#
loop_
_entity.id
_entity.type
_entity.pdbx_description
1 polymer ?
#
loop_
_entity_poly.entity_id
_entity_poly.type
_entity_poly.pdbx_seq_one_letter_code
_entity_poly.pdbx_strand_id
1 'polypeptide(L)' 'MAKDQSFAAKVAKASADSKDGHCPTCDESYSTVQLVVSEKVEKSGAWKFNQRFVRVCKCNHSEVYG' A
#
# COMPACT_ATOMS: atom_id res chain seq x y z
N MET A 1 -16.01 27.39 3.40
CA MET A 1 -14.58 27.70 3.58
C MET A 1 -13.84 27.33 2.30
N ALA A 2 -13.20 28.28 1.62
CA ALA A 2 -12.47 28.00 0.38
C ALA A 2 -11.19 27.23 0.71
N LYS A 3 -11.00 26.05 0.13
CA LYS A 3 -9.74 25.29 0.25
C LYS A 3 -8.68 26.04 -0.55
N ASP A 4 -7.60 26.45 0.12
CA ASP A 4 -6.46 27.08 -0.53
C ASP A 4 -5.87 26.12 -1.59
N GLN A 5 -5.84 26.57 -2.84
CA GLN A 5 -5.34 25.82 -4.00
C GLN A 5 -3.96 26.30 -4.47
N SER A 6 -3.27 27.10 -3.66
CA SER A 6 -1.91 27.57 -3.95
C SER A 6 -0.92 26.41 -4.18
N PHE A 7 0.13 26.67 -4.96
CA PHE A 7 1.23 25.71 -5.16
C PHE A 7 1.86 25.30 -3.82
N ALA A 8 2.03 26.24 -2.90
CA ALA A 8 2.53 25.97 -1.55
C ALA A 8 1.63 24.97 -0.81
N ALA A 9 0.30 25.15 -0.86
CA ALA A 9 -0.65 24.22 -0.25
C ALA A 9 -0.64 22.83 -0.89
N LYS A 10 -0.41 22.74 -2.22
CA LYS A 10 -0.26 21.47 -2.93
C LYS A 10 1.04 20.75 -2.55
N VAL A 11 2.15 21.47 -2.45
CA VAL A 11 3.45 20.93 -2.02
C VAL A 11 3.37 20.45 -0.57
N ALA A 12 2.83 21.25 0.34
CA ALA A 12 2.70 20.87 1.75
C ALA A 12 1.86 19.60 1.94
N LYS A 13 0.80 19.40 1.14
CA LYS A 13 0.01 18.16 1.16
C LYS A 13 0.78 16.96 0.63
N ALA A 14 1.49 17.11 -0.50
CA ALA A 14 2.31 16.02 -1.05
C ALA A 14 3.40 15.58 -0.06
N SER A 15 4.03 16.54 0.63
CA SER A 15 5.04 16.28 1.66
C SER A 15 4.47 15.65 2.93
N ALA A 16 3.21 15.95 3.28
CA ALA A 16 2.54 15.34 4.42
C ALA A 16 2.15 13.88 4.14
N ASP A 17 1.59 13.60 2.96
CA ASP A 17 1.20 12.24 2.51
C ASP A 17 2.40 11.29 2.45
N SER A 18 3.59 11.83 2.17
CA SER A 18 4.85 11.08 2.14
C SER A 18 5.24 10.50 3.51
N LYS A 19 4.83 11.11 4.63
CA LYS A 19 5.21 10.66 5.98
C LYS A 19 4.49 9.39 6.43
N ASP A 20 3.27 9.16 5.96
CA ASP A 20 2.49 7.94 6.20
C ASP A 20 2.95 6.75 5.34
N GLY A 21 3.95 6.98 4.49
CA GLY A 21 4.53 6.03 3.56
C GLY A 21 5.83 5.37 4.03
N HIS A 22 6.37 5.66 5.22
CA HIS A 22 7.65 5.09 5.66
C HIS A 22 7.46 3.92 6.64
N CYS A 23 8.27 2.88 6.48
CA CYS A 23 8.28 1.74 7.39
C CYS A 23 9.00 2.08 8.70
N PRO A 24 8.39 1.88 9.89
CA PRO A 24 9.01 2.23 11.16
C PRO A 24 10.28 1.41 11.50
N THR A 25 10.52 0.32 10.77
CA THR A 25 11.64 -0.61 11.02
C THR A 25 12.83 -0.35 10.11
N CYS A 26 12.61 0.00 8.84
CA CYS A 26 13.67 0.21 7.86
C CYS A 26 13.75 1.64 7.31
N ASP A 27 12.84 2.53 7.73
CA ASP A 27 12.68 3.92 7.29
C ASP A 27 12.52 4.12 5.76
N GLU A 28 12.36 3.01 5.04
CA GLU A 28 12.17 2.98 3.60
C GLU A 28 10.72 3.23 3.23
N SER A 29 10.50 3.77 2.03
CA SER A 29 9.15 4.02 1.52
C SER A 29 8.44 2.71 1.18
N TYR A 30 7.18 2.61 1.59
CA TYR A 30 6.28 1.52 1.24
C TYR A 30 5.88 1.64 -0.24
N SER A 31 6.23 0.62 -1.01
CA SER A 31 5.67 0.39 -2.33
C SER A 31 4.31 -0.29 -2.19
N THR A 32 3.25 0.32 -2.72
CA THR A 32 1.92 -0.31 -2.69
C THR A 32 1.79 -1.23 -3.91
N VAL A 33 1.58 -2.53 -3.66
CA VAL A 33 1.49 -3.55 -4.70
C VAL A 33 0.13 -4.24 -4.62
N GLN A 34 -0.46 -4.55 -5.78
CA GLN A 34 -1.67 -5.35 -5.85
C GLN A 34 -1.29 -6.84 -5.81
N LEU A 35 -1.56 -7.50 -4.69
CA LEU A 35 -1.33 -8.93 -4.53
C LEU A 35 -2.62 -9.68 -4.88
N VAL A 36 -2.51 -10.62 -5.82
CA VAL A 36 -3.61 -11.51 -6.21
C VAL A 36 -3.36 -12.88 -5.58
N VAL A 37 -4.24 -13.29 -4.68
CA VAL A 37 -4.14 -14.59 -3.97
C VAL A 37 -5.27 -15.49 -4.45
N SER A 38 -4.92 -16.71 -4.85
CA SER A 38 -5.89 -17.75 -5.17
C SER A 38 -6.30 -18.49 -3.90
N GLU A 39 -7.49 -18.19 -3.36
CA GLU A 39 -8.04 -18.85 -2.18
C GLU A 39 -9.09 -19.88 -2.62
N LYS A 40 -9.00 -21.10 -2.09
CA LYS A 40 -10.00 -22.14 -2.34
C LYS A 40 -11.14 -21.97 -1.34
N VAL A 41 -12.36 -21.81 -1.84
CA VAL A 41 -13.56 -21.70 -0.99
C VAL A 41 -13.90 -23.10 -0.48
N GLU A 42 -13.66 -23.35 0.81
CA GLU A 42 -13.89 -24.66 1.45
C GLU A 42 -15.32 -25.19 1.25
N LYS A 43 -16.32 -24.30 1.18
CA LYS A 43 -17.73 -24.67 1.02
C LYS A 43 -18.13 -25.11 -0.39
N SER A 44 -17.53 -24.57 -1.44
CA SER A 44 -17.94 -24.83 -2.83
C SER A 44 -16.87 -25.52 -3.66
N GLY A 45 -15.66 -25.69 -3.12
CA GLY A 45 -14.52 -26.24 -3.85
C GLY A 45 -13.99 -25.36 -4.98
N ALA A 46 -14.60 -24.19 -5.20
CA ALA A 46 -14.22 -23.25 -6.25
C ALA A 46 -13.00 -22.40 -5.86
N TRP A 47 -12.18 -22.06 -6.84
CA TRP A 47 -11.07 -21.13 -6.68
C TRP A 47 -11.57 -19.70 -6.84
N LYS A 48 -11.27 -18.84 -5.86
CA LYS A 48 -11.47 -17.39 -5.95
C LYS A 48 -10.12 -16.68 -6.02
N PHE A 49 -10.07 -15.64 -6.83
CA PHE A 49 -8.92 -14.74 -6.89
C PHE A 49 -9.25 -13.50 -6.08
N ASN A 50 -8.58 -13.35 -4.95
CA ASN A 50 -8.74 -12.23 -4.05
C ASN A 50 -7.64 -11.20 -4.35
N GLN A 51 -8.06 -9.97 -4.65
CA GLN A 51 -7.14 -8.87 -4.94
C GLN A 51 -7.04 -7.98 -3.70
N ARG A 52 -5.84 -7.90 -3.11
CA ARG A 52 -5.57 -7.04 -1.96
C ARG A 52 -4.39 -6.12 -2.24
N PHE A 53 -4.53 -4.84 -1.87
CA PHE A 53 -3.41 -3.90 -1.91
C PHE A 53 -2.58 -4.06 -0.65
N VAL A 54 -1.31 -4.37 -0.81
CA VAL A 54 -0.36 -4.57 0.29
C VAL A 54 0.74 -3.54 0.17
N ARG A 55 1.11 -2.94 1.31
CA ARG A 55 2.27 -2.05 1.41
C ARG A 55 3.52 -2.89 1.64
N VAL A 56 4.46 -2.85 0.70
CA VAL A 56 5.69 -3.63 0.70
C VAL A 56 6.89 -2.72 0.95
N CYS A 57 7.71 -3.10 1.91
CA CYS A 57 9.02 -2.52 2.22
C CYS A 57 10.06 -3.66 2.25
N LYS A 58 11.32 -3.33 2.48
CA LYS A 58 12.39 -4.34 2.54
C LYS A 58 12.17 -5.43 3.60
N CYS A 59 11.44 -5.13 4.67
CA CYS A 59 11.15 -6.11 5.74
C CYS A 59 10.16 -7.20 5.33
N ASN A 60 9.16 -6.91 4.51
CA ASN A 60 8.14 -7.88 4.10
C ASN A 60 8.26 -8.29 2.63
N HIS A 61 9.31 -7.84 1.94
CA HIS A 61 9.58 -8.18 0.55
C HIS A 61 9.67 -9.71 0.34
N SER A 62 10.37 -10.43 1.22
CA SER A 62 10.48 -11.90 1.14
C SER A 62 9.15 -12.62 1.34
N GLU A 63 8.26 -12.09 2.18
CA GLU A 63 6.94 -12.70 2.43
C GLU A 63 5.97 -12.48 1.27
N VAL A 64 6.10 -11.35 0.57
CA VAL A 64 5.16 -10.97 -0.51
C VAL A 64 5.61 -11.48 -1.87
N TYR A 65 6.92 -11.52 -2.15
CA TYR A 65 7.46 -11.95 -3.45
C TYR A 65 7.89 -13.43 -3.49
N GLY A 66 8.17 -14.06 -2.35
CA GLY A 66 8.66 -15.44 -2.26
C GLY A 66 10.16 -15.55 -2.38
#